data_AF-A0A0G4P3J8-F1
#
_entry.id   AF-A0A0G4P3J8-F1
#
_cell.length_a   1.000
_cell.length_b   1.000
_cell.length_c   1.000
_cell.angle_alpha   90.00
_cell.angle_beta   90.00
_cell.angle_gamma   90.00
#
_symmetry.space_group_name_H-M   'P 1'
#
loop_
_entity.id
_entity.type
_entity.pdbx_description
1 polymer ?
#
loop_
_entity_poly.entity_id
_entity_poly.type
_entity_poly.pdbx_seq_one_letter_code
_entity_poly.pdbx_strand_id
1 'polypeptide(L)' 'MVRAAREAGYGEYRAHIEHMDLVAEQYYYGGGALMRPFKRIKDTLDPNGILSPGKQGIWAKRYRNKGKWQL' A
#
# COMPACT_ATOMS: atom_id res chain seq x y z
N MET A 1 -1.80 8.12 15.87
CA MET A 1 -0.94 7.07 16.46
C MET A 1 0.00 6.39 15.46
N VAL A 2 -0.43 6.01 14.25
CA VAL A 2 0.40 5.26 13.26
C VAL A 2 1.82 5.82 13.06
N ARG A 3 1.99 7.14 12.88
CA ARG A 3 3.30 7.77 12.68
C ARG A 3 4.20 7.67 13.93
N ALA A 4 3.64 7.94 15.11
CA ALA A 4 4.35 7.81 16.38
C ALA A 4 4.76 6.35 16.66
N ALA A 5 3.92 5.38 16.31
CA ALA A 5 4.25 3.96 16.42
C ALA A 5 5.47 3.59 15.56
N ARG A 6 5.54 4.07 14.31
CA ARG A 6 6.72 3.87 13.45
C ARG A 6 7.97 4.51 14.04
N GLU A 7 7.88 5.75 14.54
CA GLU A 7 9.02 6.44 15.16
C GLU A 7 9.58 5.64 16.35
N ALA A 8 8.71 4.95 17.10
CA ALA A 8 9.09 4.04 18.17
C ALA A 8 9.48 2.62 17.69
N GLY A 9 9.48 2.34 16.38
CA GLY A 9 9.87 1.06 15.80
C GLY A 9 8.78 -0.02 15.75
N TYR A 10 7.52 0.33 16.06
CA TYR A 10 6.38 -0.59 16.01
C TYR A 10 5.69 -0.59 14.65
N GLY A 11 5.25 -1.77 14.21
CA GLY A 11 4.47 -1.97 13.00
C GLY A 11 3.03 -2.34 13.29
N GLU A 12 2.09 -1.73 12.57
CA GLU A 12 0.67 -2.09 12.64
C GLU A 12 0.42 -3.39 11.86
N TYR A 13 -0.21 -4.37 12.50
CA TYR A 13 -0.56 -5.64 11.86
C TYR A 13 -1.75 -5.49 10.88
N ARG A 14 -2.75 -4.68 11.25
CA ARG A 14 -3.98 -4.45 10.46
C ARG A 14 -4.47 -3.01 10.64
N ALA A 15 -5.19 -2.51 9.63
CA ALA A 15 -5.72 -1.16 9.63
C ALA A 15 -7.11 -1.08 8.98
N HIS A 16 -7.87 -0.06 9.38
CA HIS A 16 -9.10 0.34 8.70
C HIS A 16 -8.80 0.75 7.24
N ILE A 17 -9.79 0.62 6.34
CA ILE A 17 -9.63 0.85 4.89
C ILE A 17 -9.02 2.23 4.60
N GLU A 18 -9.50 3.25 5.30
CA GLU A 18 -9.02 4.63 5.16
C GLU A 18 -7.51 4.78 5.47
N HIS A 19 -6.99 3.95 6.36
CA HIS A 19 -5.62 4.02 6.87
C HIS A 19 -4.65 3.05 6.21
N MET A 20 -5.09 2.21 5.26
CA MET A 20 -4.23 1.18 4.65
C MET A 20 -2.98 1.78 3.99
N ASP A 21 -3.12 2.87 3.23
CA ASP A 21 -1.96 3.51 2.60
C ASP A 21 -1.04 4.14 3.66
N LEU A 22 -1.61 4.77 4.70
CA LEU A 22 -0.82 5.34 5.79
C LEU A 22 -0.01 4.25 6.50
N VAL A 23 -0.60 3.09 6.76
CA VAL A 23 0.12 1.96 7.37
C VAL A 23 1.15 1.37 6.41
N ALA A 24 0.82 1.21 5.13
CA ALA A 24 1.74 0.70 4.12
C ALA A 24 2.99 1.59 3.95
N GLU A 25 2.83 2.91 4.06
CA GLU A 25 3.95 3.88 4.06
C GLU A 25 4.96 3.63 5.19
N GLN A 26 4.54 3.03 6.31
CA GLN A 26 5.45 2.81 7.42
C GLN A 26 6.48 1.70 7.11
N TYR A 27 6.16 0.79 6.19
CA TYR A 27 7.02 -0.32 5.74
C TYR A 27 7.98 0.08 4.60
N TYR A 28 8.46 1.33 4.60
CA TYR A 28 9.33 1.90 3.56
C TYR A 28 10.83 1.65 3.82
N TYR A 29 11.20 0.43 4.20
CA TYR A 29 12.61 0.06 4.29
C TYR A 29 13.22 -0.19 2.90
N GLY A 30 14.50 0.19 2.70
CA GLY A 30 15.26 -0.10 1.47
C GLY A 30 14.61 0.44 0.19
N GLY A 31 14.05 1.66 0.24
CA GLY A 31 13.34 2.27 -0.89
C GLY A 31 12.04 1.56 -1.25
N GLY A 32 11.33 1.02 -0.26
CA GLY A 32 10.09 0.26 -0.46
C GLY A 32 10.34 -1.16 -0.97
N ALA A 33 11.38 -1.83 -0.47
CA ALA A 33 11.73 -3.20 -0.83
C ALA A 33 10.56 -4.19 -0.66
N LEU A 34 9.70 -3.99 0.34
CA LEU A 34 8.49 -4.80 0.55
C LEU A 34 7.40 -4.50 -0.50
N MET A 35 7.13 -3.22 -0.76
CA MET A 35 6.00 -2.80 -1.60
C MET A 35 6.24 -3.07 -3.10
N ARG A 36 7.50 -2.99 -3.57
CA ARG A 36 7.87 -3.23 -4.99
C ARG A 36 7.46 -4.61 -5.52
N PRO A 37 7.81 -5.75 -4.88
CA PRO A 37 7.41 -7.06 -5.35
C PRO A 37 5.89 -7.26 -5.28
N PHE A 38 5.20 -6.78 -4.24
CA PHE A 38 3.74 -6.88 -4.18
C PHE A 38 3.03 -6.13 -5.31
N LYS A 39 3.51 -4.93 -5.64
CA LYS A 39 3.06 -4.18 -6.81
C LYS A 39 3.28 -4.96 -8.11
N ARG A 40 4.43 -5.64 -8.26
CA ARG A 40 4.75 -6.44 -9.44
C ARG A 40 3.86 -7.69 -9.56
N ILE A 41 3.66 -8.41 -8.46
CA ILE A 41 2.74 -9.56 -8.39
C ILE A 41 1.33 -9.11 -8.76
N LYS A 42 0.86 -8.01 -8.16
CA LYS A 42 -0.46 -7.44 -8.45
C LYS A 42 -0.62 -7.09 -9.93
N ASP A 43 0.35 -6.40 -10.52
CA ASP A 43 0.31 -6.02 -11.94
C ASP A 43 0.36 -7.24 -12.87
N THR A 44 1.03 -8.32 -12.44
CA THR A 44 1.16 -9.55 -13.24
C THR A 44 -0.11 -10.39 -13.21
N LEU A 45 -0.71 -10.55 -12.02
CA LEU A 45 -1.90 -11.40 -11.82
C LEU A 45 -3.22 -10.68 -12.12
N ASP A 46 -3.24 -9.34 -12.02
CA ASP A 46 -4.42 -8.53 -12.27
C ASP A 46 -4.04 -7.30 -13.14
N PRO A 47 -3.78 -7.52 -14.45
CA PRO A 47 -3.33 -6.47 -15.36
C PRO A 47 -4.38 -5.35 -15.54
N ASN A 48 -5.66 -5.68 -15.38
CA ASN A 48 -6.76 -4.72 -15.45
C ASN A 48 -7.04 -4.00 -14.12
N GLY A 49 -6.46 -4.47 -13.01
CA GLY A 49 -6.63 -3.89 -11.68
C GLY A 49 -8.05 -4.00 -11.12
N ILE A 50 -8.75 -5.10 -11.40
CA ILE A 50 -10.16 -5.30 -11.02
C ILE A 50 -10.30 -5.69 -9.55
N LEU A 51 -9.39 -6.52 -9.04
CA LEU A 51 -9.55 -7.14 -7.72
C LEU A 51 -9.09 -6.20 -6.60
N SER A 52 -10.05 -5.62 -5.87
CA SER A 52 -9.84 -4.85 -4.63
C SER A 52 -8.67 -3.85 -4.70
N PRO A 53 -8.70 -2.87 -5.61
CA PRO A 53 -7.62 -1.90 -5.76
C PRO A 53 -7.39 -1.13 -4.45
N GLY A 54 -6.13 -1.04 -4.02
CA GLY A 54 -5.75 -0.28 -2.83
C GLY A 54 -5.81 -1.06 -1.52
N LYS A 55 -6.24 -2.33 -1.54
CA LYS A 55 -6.17 -3.18 -0.36
C LYS A 55 -4.72 -3.25 0.16
N GLN A 56 -4.53 -2.96 1.45
CA GLN A 56 -3.21 -2.86 2.11
C GLN A 56 -2.24 -1.86 1.44
N GLY A 57 -2.78 -0.84 0.74
CA GLY A 57 -1.97 0.13 -0.01
C GLY A 57 -1.36 -0.42 -1.32
N ILE A 58 -1.77 -1.62 -1.75
CA ILE A 58 -1.29 -2.23 -2.99
C ILE A 58 -2.19 -1.81 -4.14
N TRP A 59 -1.69 -0.86 -4.92
CA TRP A 59 -2.37 -0.30 -6.09
C TRP A 59 -1.83 -0.90 -7.40
N ALA A 60 -2.73 -1.33 -8.28
CA ALA A 60 -2.39 -1.72 -9.65
C ALA A 60 -1.86 -0.51 -10.44
N LYS A 61 -1.02 -0.76 -11.46
CA LYS A 61 -0.31 0.27 -12.23
C LYS A 61 -1.19 1.43 -12.69
N ARG A 62 -2.42 1.16 -13.14
CA ARG A 62 -3.36 2.18 -13.65
C ARG A 62 -3.86 3.20 -12.61
N TYR A 63 -3.66 2.92 -11.32
CA TYR A 63 -4.16 3.74 -10.22
C TYR A 63 -3.07 4.50 -9.45
N ARG A 64 -1.79 4.16 -9.64
CA ARG A 64 -0.68 4.71 -8.82
C ARG A 64 -0.48 6.22 -8.96
N ASN A 65 -0.90 6.79 -10.09
CA ASN A 65 -0.81 8.22 -10.36
C ASN A 65 -2.17 8.92 -10.22
N LYS A 66 -3.19 8.20 -9.73
CA LYS A 66 -4.52 8.75 -9.47
C LYS A 66 -4.66 8.98 -7.98
N GLY A 67 -5.26 10.10 -7.58
CA GLY A 67 -5.60 10.30 -6.18
C GLY A 67 -6.57 9.22 -5.69
N LYS A 68 -6.53 8.86 -4.40
CA LYS A 68 -7.45 7.89 -3.77
C LYS A 68 -8.94 8.12 -4.09
N TRP A 69 -9.31 9.34 -4.45
CA TRP A 69 -10.68 9.80 -4.74
C TRP A 69 -11.02 9.85 -6.23
N GLN A 70 -10.10 9.48 -7.12
CA GLN A 70 -10.28 9.47 -8.58
C GLN A 70 -10.58 8.06 -9.12
N LEU A 71 -11.10 7.19 -8.24
CA LEU A 71 -11.47 5.81 -8.50
C LEU A 71 -12.96 5.67 -8.72
#